data_AF-A0A165MAU9-F1
#
_entry.id   AF-A0A165MAU9-F1
#
_cell.length_a   1.000
_cell.length_b   1.000
_cell.length_c   1.000
_cell.angle_alpha   90.00
_cell.angle_beta   90.00
_cell.angle_gamma   90.00
#
_symmetry.space_group_name_H-M   'P 1'
#
loop_
_entity.id
_entity.type
_entity.pdbx_description
1 polymer ?
#
loop_
_entity_poly.entity_id
_entity_poly.type
_entity_poly.pdbx_seq_one_letter_code
_entity_poly.pdbx_strand_id
1 'polypeptide(L)'
;MAKLRCQRAGAVAAVGGVVWVGWAVVLSATGQTEMSTSILAGTALSALGVVAGHYAIEDFYGARMKRPGTIGAWAGGLGGLVFAVGQLVRLLSGGGEAVIAVGVLVLVSGSLLVTVGLVRTRIQPPWLGVLLGLGTIAFLGFEVQPAAATVYGLAWVALGQDLYRFDPPDGRFGDADGDYGWLS
;
A
#
# COMPACT_ATOMS: atom_id res chain seq x y z
N MET A 1 -18.81 -11.29 -12.21
CA MET A 1 -18.22 -9.92 -12.09
C MET A 1 -17.23 -9.80 -10.94
N ALA A 2 -17.45 -10.52 -9.84
CA ALA A 2 -16.58 -10.65 -8.67
C ALA A 2 -15.07 -10.85 -8.96
N LYS A 3 -14.73 -11.92 -9.69
CA LYS A 3 -13.35 -12.34 -9.98
C LYS A 3 -12.55 -11.30 -10.78
N LEU A 4 -13.16 -10.70 -11.80
CA LEU A 4 -12.52 -9.66 -12.62
C LEU A 4 -12.17 -8.41 -11.80
N ARG A 5 -13.00 -8.01 -10.82
CA ARG A 5 -12.69 -6.90 -9.91
C ARG A 5 -11.51 -7.25 -9.00
N CYS A 6 -11.49 -8.48 -8.47
CA CYS A 6 -10.39 -8.99 -7.66
C CYS A 6 -9.05 -9.00 -8.41
N GLN A 7 -9.05 -9.52 -9.64
CA GLN A 7 -7.87 -9.50 -10.51
C GLN A 7 -7.41 -8.09 -10.86
N ARG A 8 -8.33 -7.15 -11.11
CA ARG A 8 -7.96 -5.74 -11.35
C ARG A 8 -7.35 -5.10 -10.10
N ALA A 9 -7.99 -5.28 -8.94
CA ALA A 9 -7.49 -4.78 -7.66
C ALA A 9 -6.10 -5.35 -7.34
N GLY A 10 -5.93 -6.67 -7.47
CA GLY A 10 -4.65 -7.35 -7.26
C GLY A 10 -3.56 -6.90 -8.22
N ALA A 11 -3.89 -6.76 -9.51
CA ALA A 11 -2.95 -6.25 -10.52
C ALA A 11 -2.51 -4.81 -10.20
N VAL A 12 -3.45 -3.94 -9.83
CA VAL A 12 -3.16 -2.55 -9.46
C VAL A 12 -2.25 -2.47 -8.25
N ALA A 13 -2.57 -3.21 -7.18
CA ALA A 13 -1.74 -3.29 -5.97
C ALA A 13 -0.33 -3.83 -6.27
N ALA A 14 -0.25 -4.90 -7.09
CA ALA A 14 1.03 -5.51 -7.45
C ALA A 14 1.90 -4.56 -8.30
N VAL A 15 1.31 -3.90 -9.30
CA VAL A 15 2.03 -2.92 -10.13
C VAL A 15 2.48 -1.74 -9.29
N GLY A 16 1.63 -1.22 -8.41
CA GLY A 16 2.01 -0.17 -7.46
C GLY A 16 3.21 -0.57 -6.59
N GLY A 17 3.20 -1.79 -6.07
CA GLY A 17 4.34 -2.36 -5.34
C GLY A 17 5.61 -2.48 -6.18
N VAL A 18 5.52 -2.93 -7.43
CA VAL A 18 6.67 -3.03 -8.35
C VAL A 18 7.26 -1.66 -8.65
N VAL A 19 6.43 -0.66 -8.93
CA VAL A 19 6.87 0.73 -9.16
C VAL A 19 7.62 1.25 -7.93
N TRP A 20 7.08 0.99 -6.73
CA TRP A 20 7.71 1.37 -5.47
C TRP A 20 9.06 0.67 -5.25
N VAL A 21 9.15 -0.64 -5.50
CA VAL A 21 10.42 -1.39 -5.41
C VAL A 21 11.44 -0.83 -6.39
N GLY A 22 11.05 -0.61 -7.65
CA GLY A 22 11.93 -0.04 -8.67
C GLY A 22 12.51 1.31 -8.25
N TRP A 23 11.66 2.20 -7.73
CA TRP A 23 12.08 3.47 -7.16
C TRP A 23 13.08 3.31 -6.01
N ALA A 24 12.77 2.47 -5.02
CA ALA A 24 13.65 2.26 -3.85
C ALA A 24 15.01 1.64 -4.24
N VAL A 25 15.03 0.75 -5.23
CA VAL A 25 16.26 0.15 -5.78
C VAL A 25 17.10 1.20 -6.51
N VAL A 26 16.48 2.02 -7.38
CA VAL A 26 17.18 3.09 -8.10
C VAL A 26 17.79 4.09 -7.12
N LEU A 27 17.03 4.50 -6.09
CA LEU A 27 17.54 5.37 -5.03
C LEU A 27 18.74 4.76 -4.31
N SER A 28 18.64 3.50 -3.92
CA SER A 28 19.71 2.79 -3.21
C SER A 28 20.97 2.65 -4.08
N ALA A 29 20.80 2.34 -5.37
CA ALA A 29 21.91 2.11 -6.29
C ALA A 29 22.65 3.39 -6.68
N THR A 30 21.94 4.53 -6.74
CA THR A 30 22.51 5.80 -7.19
C THR A 30 23.11 6.62 -6.06
N GLY A 31 22.85 6.26 -4.80
CA GLY A 31 23.27 7.05 -3.63
C GLY A 31 22.69 8.47 -3.62
N GLN A 32 21.71 8.74 -4.47
CA GLN A 32 21.10 10.05 -4.59
C GLN A 32 20.14 10.26 -3.43
N THR A 33 20.57 11.09 -2.48
CA THR A 33 19.74 11.52 -1.36
C THR A 33 18.95 12.77 -1.76
N GLU A 34 17.64 12.60 -1.87
CA GLU A 34 16.57 13.60 -1.67
C GLU A 34 16.30 14.72 -2.69
N MET A 35 17.19 15.10 -3.63
CA MET A 35 16.98 16.40 -4.32
C MET A 35 17.03 16.44 -5.85
N SER A 36 17.14 15.30 -6.55
CA SER A 36 17.01 15.35 -8.01
C SER A 36 15.53 15.35 -8.45
N THR A 37 15.21 16.14 -9.48
CA THR A 37 13.87 16.24 -10.08
C THR A 37 13.26 14.87 -10.38
N SER A 38 14.07 13.96 -10.92
CA SER A 38 13.65 12.59 -11.27
C SER A 38 13.27 11.76 -10.05
N ILE A 39 13.94 11.97 -8.91
CA ILE A 39 13.64 11.27 -7.66
C ILE A 39 12.33 11.76 -7.08
N LEU A 40 12.12 13.07 -6.99
CA LEU A 40 10.88 13.64 -6.46
C LEU A 40 9.66 13.21 -7.31
N ALA A 41 9.79 13.24 -8.64
CA ALA A 41 8.76 12.74 -9.54
C ALA A 41 8.53 11.23 -9.38
N GLY A 42 9.60 10.44 -9.26
CA GLY A 42 9.53 9.00 -9.02
C GLY A 42 8.86 8.66 -7.68
N THR A 43 9.14 9.42 -6.62
CA THR A 43 8.51 9.26 -5.30
C THR A 43 7.01 9.56 -5.38
N ALA A 44 6.62 10.65 -6.03
CA ALA A 44 5.21 11.01 -6.21
C ALA A 44 4.45 9.94 -7.01
N LEU A 45 5.02 9.45 -8.12
CA LEU A 45 4.41 8.38 -8.92
C LEU A 45 4.30 7.06 -8.16
N SER A 46 5.34 6.69 -7.41
CA SER A 46 5.35 5.48 -6.58
C SER A 46 4.29 5.55 -5.47
N ALA A 47 4.15 6.72 -4.84
CA ALA A 47 3.09 6.99 -3.87
C ALA A 47 1.69 6.80 -4.46
N LEU A 48 1.44 7.28 -5.69
CA LEU A 48 0.17 7.03 -6.38
C LEU A 48 -0.09 5.54 -6.62
N GLY A 49 0.96 4.74 -6.87
CA GLY A 49 0.87 3.28 -6.93
C GLY A 49 0.37 2.65 -5.62
N VAL A 50 0.89 3.12 -4.49
CA VAL A 50 0.44 2.69 -3.15
C VAL A 50 -0.98 3.16 -2.85
N VAL A 51 -1.36 4.38 -3.26
CA VAL A 51 -2.74 4.88 -3.15
C VAL A 51 -3.70 3.98 -3.91
N ALA A 52 -3.35 3.62 -5.15
CA ALA A 52 -4.14 2.70 -5.95
C ALA A 52 -4.25 1.31 -5.29
N GLY A 53 -3.20 0.84 -4.63
CA GLY A 53 -3.24 -0.38 -3.80
C GLY A 53 -4.22 -0.28 -2.62
N HIS A 54 -4.25 0.84 -1.90
CA HIS A 54 -5.21 1.07 -0.81
C HIS A 54 -6.65 1.11 -1.30
N TYR A 55 -6.91 1.78 -2.43
CA TYR A 55 -8.23 1.75 -3.08
C TYR A 55 -8.61 0.36 -3.55
N ALA A 56 -7.67 -0.41 -4.08
CA ALA A 56 -7.89 -1.80 -4.47
C ALA A 56 -8.27 -2.69 -3.28
N ILE A 57 -7.62 -2.50 -2.12
CA ILE A 57 -8.01 -3.16 -0.86
C ILE A 57 -9.41 -2.72 -0.44
N GLU A 58 -9.75 -1.44 -0.54
CA GLU A 58 -11.07 -0.92 -0.16
C GLU A 58 -12.18 -1.47 -1.07
N ASP A 59 -12.03 -1.38 -2.39
CA ASP A 59 -13.04 -1.82 -3.36
C ASP A 59 -13.37 -3.32 -3.19
N PHE A 60 -12.38 -4.10 -2.74
CA PHE A 60 -12.52 -5.53 -2.55
C PHE A 60 -12.91 -5.93 -1.11
N TYR A 61 -12.21 -5.40 -0.11
CA TYR A 61 -12.34 -5.77 1.30
C TYR A 61 -13.18 -4.81 2.13
N GLY A 62 -13.60 -3.66 1.62
CA GLY A 62 -14.13 -2.55 2.42
C GLY A 62 -15.28 -2.95 3.36
N ALA A 63 -16.22 -3.78 2.91
CA ALA A 63 -17.28 -4.32 3.76
C ALA A 63 -16.84 -5.50 4.65
N ARG A 64 -15.80 -6.25 4.25
CA ARG A 64 -15.39 -7.54 4.84
C ARG A 64 -14.25 -7.44 5.86
N MET A 65 -13.31 -6.52 5.65
CA MET A 65 -12.23 -6.25 6.61
C MET A 65 -12.76 -5.69 7.94
N LYS A 66 -13.99 -5.15 7.93
CA LYS A 66 -14.65 -4.46 9.05
C LYS A 66 -13.69 -3.41 9.66
N ARG A 67 -14.08 -2.78 10.76
CA ARG A 67 -13.16 -1.87 11.47
C ARG A 67 -12.12 -2.71 12.24
N PRO A 68 -10.81 -2.35 12.21
CA PRO A 68 -10.27 -1.07 11.73
C PRO A 68 -9.79 -1.06 10.26
N GLY A 69 -9.76 -2.21 9.57
CA GLY A 69 -9.13 -2.34 8.26
C GLY A 69 -9.67 -1.39 7.19
N THR A 70 -10.99 -1.21 7.11
CA THR A 70 -11.62 -0.30 6.13
C THR A 70 -11.22 1.15 6.35
N ILE A 71 -11.16 1.59 7.61
CA ILE A 71 -10.69 2.95 7.97
C ILE A 71 -9.22 3.08 7.57
N GLY A 72 -8.44 2.03 7.80
CA GLY A 72 -7.05 1.95 7.38
C GLY A 72 -6.85 2.14 5.87
N ALA A 73 -7.66 1.48 5.05
CA ALA A 73 -7.58 1.59 3.60
C ALA A 73 -7.82 3.03 3.12
N TRP A 74 -8.89 3.67 3.62
CA TRP A 74 -9.19 5.08 3.30
C TRP A 74 -8.13 6.05 3.82
N ALA A 75 -7.70 5.90 5.07
CA ALA A 75 -6.66 6.72 5.65
C ALA A 75 -5.34 6.57 4.88
N GLY A 76 -4.95 5.34 4.57
CA GLY A 76 -3.72 5.05 3.84
C GLY A 76 -3.73 5.62 2.42
N GLY A 77 -4.85 5.49 1.72
CA GLY A 77 -5.05 6.12 0.40
C GLY A 77 -4.97 7.65 0.46
N LEU A 78 -5.63 8.28 1.44
CA LEU A 78 -5.55 9.73 1.63
C LEU A 78 -4.13 10.18 2.00
N GLY A 79 -3.48 9.48 2.92
CA GLY A 79 -2.11 9.78 3.35
C GLY A 79 -1.11 9.66 2.20
N GLY A 80 -1.22 8.61 1.39
CA GLY A 80 -0.41 8.44 0.19
C GLY A 80 -0.63 9.55 -0.84
N LEU A 81 -1.87 10.03 -1.00
CA LEU A 81 -2.18 11.15 -1.88
C LEU A 81 -1.58 12.47 -1.35
N VAL A 82 -1.75 12.75 -0.06
CA VAL A 82 -1.15 13.93 0.60
C VAL A 82 0.37 13.88 0.50
N PHE A 83 0.99 12.71 0.67
CA PHE A 83 2.41 12.51 0.49
C PHE A 83 2.84 12.82 -0.96
N ALA A 84 2.14 12.29 -1.96
CA ALA A 84 2.42 12.57 -3.38
C ALA A 84 2.30 14.07 -3.71
N VAL A 85 1.27 14.75 -3.17
CA VAL A 85 1.09 16.20 -3.32
C VAL A 85 2.24 16.96 -2.64
N GLY A 86 2.65 16.55 -1.43
CA GLY A 86 3.80 17.14 -0.75
C GLY A 86 5.09 17.03 -1.57
N GLN A 87 5.33 15.88 -2.19
CA GLN A 87 6.48 15.68 -3.09
C GLN A 87 6.39 16.57 -4.34
N LEU A 88 5.19 16.77 -4.89
CA LEU A 88 4.97 17.67 -6.03
C LEU A 88 5.20 19.14 -5.64
N VAL A 89 4.76 19.56 -4.45
CA VAL A 89 5.07 20.90 -3.91
C VAL A 89 6.58 21.06 -3.76
N ARG A 90 7.27 20.06 -3.19
CA ARG A 90 8.74 20.08 -3.07
C ARG A 90 9.44 20.20 -4.41
N LEU A 91 8.94 19.49 -5.43
CA LEU A 91 9.44 19.57 -6.79
C LEU A 91 9.28 20.98 -7.40
N LEU A 92 8.14 21.64 -7.18
CA LEU A 92 7.79 22.90 -7.85
C LEU A 92 8.30 24.15 -7.12
N SER A 93 8.41 24.11 -5.79
CA SER A 93 8.74 25.28 -4.98
C SER A 93 9.89 25.08 -3.99
N GLY A 94 10.40 23.85 -3.84
CA GLY A 94 11.46 23.53 -2.88
C GLY A 94 11.01 23.43 -1.42
N GLY A 95 9.69 23.44 -1.14
CA GLY A 95 9.14 23.30 0.22
C GLY A 95 8.16 22.12 0.35
N GLY A 96 7.24 22.15 1.33
CA GLY A 96 6.19 21.13 1.47
C GLY A 96 6.52 19.99 2.44
N GLU A 97 7.58 20.13 3.22
CA GLU A 97 8.05 19.19 4.23
C GLU A 97 6.95 18.84 5.24
N ALA A 98 6.18 19.83 5.69
CA ALA A 98 5.06 19.62 6.61
C ALA A 98 3.94 18.79 5.96
N VAL A 99 3.66 19.00 4.67
CA VAL A 99 2.67 18.23 3.91
C VAL A 99 3.14 16.80 3.73
N ILE A 100 4.42 16.61 3.39
CA ILE A 100 5.06 15.30 3.29
C ILE A 100 4.95 14.55 4.62
N ALA A 101 5.34 15.20 5.74
CA ALA A 101 5.30 14.59 7.06
C ALA A 101 3.89 14.15 7.46
N VAL A 102 2.88 15.01 7.25
CA VAL A 102 1.47 14.67 7.50
C VAL A 102 1.02 13.51 6.61
N GLY A 103 1.36 13.54 5.31
CA GLY A 103 1.05 12.47 4.38
C GLY A 103 1.64 11.12 4.81
N VAL A 104 2.92 11.10 5.19
CA VAL A 104 3.62 9.91 5.69
C VAL A 104 2.96 9.38 6.96
N LEU A 105 2.65 10.24 7.95
CA LEU A 105 2.03 9.81 9.20
C LEU A 105 0.65 9.17 8.96
N VAL A 106 -0.16 9.79 8.10
CA VAL A 106 -1.49 9.27 7.75
C VAL A 106 -1.39 7.98 6.93
N LEU A 107 -0.44 7.90 5.99
CA LEU A 107 -0.17 6.69 5.18
C LEU A 107 0.24 5.51 6.05
N VAL A 108 1.20 5.74 6.95
CA VAL A 108 1.73 4.74 7.88
C VAL A 108 0.63 4.27 8.82
N SER A 109 -0.13 5.19 9.41
CA SER A 109 -1.26 4.86 10.27
C SER A 109 -2.29 4.01 9.52
N GLY A 110 -2.66 4.41 8.30
CA GLY A 110 -3.58 3.67 7.45
C GLY A 110 -3.11 2.26 7.13
N SER A 111 -1.84 2.11 6.72
CA SER A 111 -1.22 0.83 6.38
C SER A 111 -1.16 -0.13 7.58
N LEU A 112 -0.90 0.39 8.78
CA LEU A 112 -0.94 -0.39 10.02
C LEU A 112 -2.36 -0.84 10.37
N LEU A 113 -3.37 0.01 10.17
CA LEU A 113 -4.76 -0.39 10.35
C LEU A 113 -5.21 -1.44 9.33
N VAL A 114 -4.75 -1.35 8.07
CA VAL A 114 -4.95 -2.40 7.05
C VAL A 114 -4.30 -3.70 7.49
N THR A 115 -3.06 -3.65 7.99
CA THR A 115 -2.33 -4.80 8.54
C THR A 115 -3.15 -5.50 9.63
N VAL A 116 -3.65 -4.73 10.61
CA VAL A 116 -4.51 -5.28 11.67
C VAL A 116 -5.78 -5.89 11.08
N GLY A 117 -6.40 -5.25 10.09
CA GLY A 117 -7.54 -5.78 9.37
C GLY A 117 -7.26 -7.15 8.76
N LEU A 118 -6.20 -7.27 7.95
CA LEU A 118 -5.79 -8.50 7.28
C LEU A 118 -5.50 -9.65 8.26
N VAL A 119 -4.72 -9.37 9.31
CA VAL A 119 -4.36 -10.38 10.32
C VAL A 119 -5.59 -10.84 11.11
N ARG A 120 -6.49 -9.91 11.46
CA ARG A 120 -7.67 -10.20 12.28
C ARG A 120 -8.72 -10.97 11.50
N THR A 121 -9.02 -10.57 10.26
CA THR A 121 -10.08 -11.20 9.48
C THR A 121 -9.64 -12.50 8.84
N ARG A 122 -8.33 -12.70 8.64
CA ARG A 122 -7.76 -13.91 8.01
C ARG A 122 -8.37 -14.23 6.65
N ILE A 123 -8.96 -13.24 5.96
CA ILE A 123 -9.48 -13.44 4.59
C ILE A 123 -8.34 -13.84 3.64
N GLN A 124 -7.14 -13.34 3.94
CA GLN A 124 -5.88 -13.73 3.31
C GLN A 124 -4.95 -14.39 4.33
N PRO A 125 -3.89 -15.07 3.85
CA PRO A 125 -2.83 -15.56 4.73
C PRO A 125 -2.34 -14.47 5.70
N PRO A 126 -2.40 -14.67 7.03
CA PRO A 126 -2.08 -13.62 8.01
C PRO A 126 -0.66 -13.06 7.89
N TRP A 127 0.28 -13.86 7.35
CA TRP A 127 1.65 -13.43 7.11
C TRP A 127 1.75 -12.25 6.12
N LEU A 128 0.78 -12.09 5.20
CA LEU A 128 0.73 -10.94 4.30
C LEU A 128 0.48 -9.63 5.06
N GLY A 129 -0.41 -9.67 6.07
CA GLY A 129 -0.61 -8.54 6.97
C GLY A 129 0.66 -8.25 7.78
N VAL A 130 1.30 -9.27 8.35
CA VAL A 130 2.57 -9.10 9.08
C VAL A 130 3.66 -8.50 8.19
N LEU A 131 3.79 -8.96 6.95
CA LEU A 131 4.73 -8.43 5.97
C LEU A 131 4.44 -6.97 5.63
N LEU A 132 3.17 -6.61 5.44
CA LEU A 132 2.76 -5.21 5.24
C LEU A 132 3.15 -4.34 6.45
N GLY A 133 2.86 -4.78 7.67
CA GLY A 133 3.22 -4.06 8.88
C GLY A 133 4.73 -3.85 9.03
N LEU A 134 5.52 -4.90 8.82
CA LEU A 134 6.99 -4.81 8.83
C LEU A 134 7.50 -3.87 7.74
N GLY A 135 6.97 -3.96 6.53
CA GLY A 135 7.31 -3.06 5.44
C GLY A 135 6.98 -1.61 5.75
N THR A 136 5.80 -1.34 6.33
CA THR A 136 5.39 0.01 6.76
C THR A 136 6.32 0.58 7.81
N ILE A 137 6.75 -0.21 8.79
CA ILE A 137 7.70 0.24 9.81
C ILE A 137 9.08 0.48 9.19
N ALA A 138 9.55 -0.43 8.33
CA ALA A 138 10.82 -0.27 7.62
C ALA A 138 10.83 0.98 6.75
N PHE A 139 9.69 1.31 6.11
CA PHE A 139 9.53 2.52 5.31
C PHE A 139 9.84 3.79 6.11
N LEU A 140 9.54 3.87 7.41
CA LEU A 140 9.89 5.05 8.22
C LEU A 140 11.41 5.33 8.27
N GLY A 141 12.24 4.30 8.08
CA GLY A 141 13.69 4.42 8.05
C GLY A 141 14.27 4.79 6.68
N PHE A 142 13.45 5.07 5.66
CA PHE A 142 13.94 5.22 4.28
C PHE A 142 14.93 6.37 4.09
N GLU A 143 14.81 7.46 4.87
CA GLU A 143 15.75 8.60 4.80
C GLU A 143 17.17 8.21 5.24
N VAL A 144 17.29 7.23 6.15
CA VAL A 144 18.58 6.71 6.62
C VAL A 144 19.09 5.61 5.69
N GLN A 145 18.20 4.74 5.24
CA GLN A 145 18.52 3.62 4.37
C GLN A 145 17.43 3.45 3.31
N PRO A 146 17.61 3.96 2.07
CA PRO A 146 16.59 3.90 1.02
C PRO A 146 16.12 2.47 0.71
N ALA A 147 17.01 1.49 0.89
CA ALA A 147 16.69 0.08 0.73
C ALA A 147 15.59 -0.40 1.70
N ALA A 148 15.39 0.24 2.84
CA ALA A 148 14.33 -0.11 3.79
C ALA A 148 12.93 0.05 3.18
N ALA A 149 12.76 0.99 2.23
CA ALA A 149 11.49 1.17 1.53
C ALA A 149 11.15 0.02 0.56
N THR A 150 12.13 -0.81 0.17
CA THR A 150 11.88 -1.98 -0.69
C THR A 150 10.95 -2.99 -0.04
N VAL A 151 11.06 -3.17 1.28
CA VAL A 151 10.25 -4.13 2.06
C VAL A 151 8.76 -3.77 1.96
N TYR A 152 8.45 -2.47 2.01
CA TYR A 152 7.08 -1.99 1.85
C TYR A 152 6.53 -2.27 0.44
N GLY A 153 7.31 -1.99 -0.60
CA GLY A 153 6.91 -2.31 -1.98
C GLY A 153 6.70 -3.80 -2.20
N LEU A 154 7.59 -4.65 -1.68
CA LEU A 154 7.46 -6.11 -1.74
C LEU A 154 6.20 -6.62 -1.02
N ALA A 155 5.81 -6.01 0.09
CA ALA A 155 4.57 -6.35 0.77
C ALA A 155 3.35 -6.10 -0.13
N TRP A 156 3.31 -4.96 -0.84
CA TRP A 156 2.25 -4.64 -1.81
C TRP A 156 2.26 -5.58 -3.02
N VAL A 157 3.45 -5.97 -3.51
CA VAL A 157 3.57 -6.99 -4.58
C VAL A 157 2.97 -8.31 -4.12
N ALA A 158 3.36 -8.81 -2.94
CA ALA A 158 2.88 -10.08 -2.41
C ALA A 158 1.35 -10.06 -2.20
N LEU A 159 0.85 -8.98 -1.59
CA LEU A 159 -0.58 -8.79 -1.34
C LEU A 159 -1.38 -8.70 -2.64
N GLY A 160 -0.87 -7.97 -3.63
CA GLY A 160 -1.50 -7.82 -4.95
C GLY A 160 -1.48 -9.12 -5.75
N GLN A 161 -0.40 -9.89 -5.69
CA GLN A 161 -0.33 -11.20 -6.34
C GLN A 161 -1.29 -12.22 -5.72
N ASP A 162 -1.40 -12.23 -4.39
CA ASP A 162 -2.37 -13.08 -3.70
C ASP A 162 -3.79 -12.71 -4.09
N LEU A 163 -4.13 -11.42 -4.06
CA LEU A 163 -5.39 -10.88 -4.56
C LEU A 163 -5.67 -11.26 -6.01
N TYR A 164 -4.67 -11.16 -6.89
CA TYR A 164 -4.83 -11.47 -8.31
C TYR A 164 -5.17 -12.95 -8.54
N ARG A 165 -4.59 -13.84 -7.74
CA ARG A 165 -4.79 -15.28 -7.82
C ARG A 165 -6.00 -15.77 -7.04
N PHE A 166 -6.56 -14.93 -6.16
CA PHE A 166 -7.68 -15.28 -5.31
C PHE A 166 -8.91 -15.66 -6.14
N ASP A 167 -9.35 -16.92 -5.98
CA ASP A 167 -10.56 -17.44 -6.63
C ASP A 167 -11.64 -17.65 -5.56
N PRO A 168 -12.64 -16.76 -5.44
CA PRO A 168 -13.69 -16.91 -4.44
C PRO A 168 -14.56 -18.14 -4.75
N PRO A 169 -14.87 -19.00 -3.76
CA PRO A 169 -15.46 -20.33 -3.97
C PRO A 169 -16.70 -20.38 -4.88
N ASP A 170 -17.60 -19.38 -4.82
CA ASP A 170 -18.95 -19.57 -5.38
C ASP A 170 -19.38 -18.51 -6.41
N GLY A 171 -18.49 -17.59 -6.82
CA GLY A 171 -18.83 -16.49 -7.74
C GLY A 171 -19.86 -15.48 -7.20
N ARG A 172 -20.59 -15.83 -6.13
CA ARG A 172 -21.25 -14.96 -5.17
C ARG A 172 -20.31 -14.86 -3.99
N PHE A 173 -19.74 -13.69 -3.75
CA PHE A 173 -19.24 -13.42 -2.42
C PHE A 173 -20.48 -13.37 -1.53
N GLY A 174 -20.68 -14.36 -0.66
CA GLY A 174 -21.83 -14.38 0.25
C GLY A 174 -21.79 -13.21 1.25
N ASP A 175 -22.85 -13.13 2.06
CA ASP A 175 -23.07 -12.04 3.01
C ASP A 175 -21.87 -11.80 3.93
N ALA A 176 -21.65 -10.55 4.32
CA ALA A 176 -20.53 -10.06 5.14
C ALA A 176 -20.45 -10.67 6.57
N ASP A 177 -21.33 -11.62 6.87
CA ASP A 177 -21.47 -12.32 8.14
C ASP A 177 -21.10 -13.82 8.06
N GLY A 178 -20.70 -14.33 6.89
CA GLY A 178 -20.14 -15.68 6.77
C GLY A 178 -18.72 -15.80 7.36
N ASP A 179 -18.41 -16.96 7.95
CA ASP A 179 -17.07 -17.35 8.38
C ASP A 179 -16.17 -17.54 7.15
N TYR A 180 -15.59 -16.45 6.65
CA TYR A 180 -14.53 -16.50 5.66
C TYR A 180 -13.19 -16.43 6.37
N GLY A 181 -12.40 -17.50 6.30
CA GLY A 181 -11.03 -17.52 6.79
C GLY A 181 -10.13 -18.36 5.89
N TRP A 182 -8.84 -18.05 5.86
CA TRP A 182 -7.81 -18.84 5.18
C TRP A 182 -7.75 -20.32 5.64
N LEU A 183 -8.47 -20.65 6.71
CA LEU A 183 -8.59 -21.99 7.29
C LEU A 183 -10.04 -22.53 7.32
N SER A 184 -11.01 -21.84 6.70
CA SER A 184 -12.42 -22.29 6.62
C SER A 184 -12.64 -23.15 5.37
#